data_AF-A0A5C7P8N2-F1
#
_entry.id   AF-A0A5C7P8N2-F1
#
_cell.length_a   1.000
_cell.length_b   1.000
_cell.length_c   1.000
_cell.angle_alpha   90.00
_cell.angle_beta   90.00
_cell.angle_gamma   90.00
#
_symmetry.space_group_name_H-M   'P 1'
#
loop_
_entity.id
_entity.type
_entity.pdbx_description
1 polymer ?
#
loop_
_entity_poly.entity_id
_entity_poly.type
_entity_poly.pdbx_seq_one_letter_code
_entity_poly.pdbx_strand_id
1 'polypeptide(L)'
;MFKLMLQTTLLLSAGVTMAQTPAPTVAQPAVTAASQVARDNAHIRHDVKNVRQDRREVAQDHREVRQDKQELAQDVRKRERLQHAENRAVKAGDAASAARIEQRREKVAGEVRQDKRELGHDRKETAHDRAELSHDKAKLAHDVHKRNKDAGKL
;
A
#
# COMPACT_ATOMS: atom_id res chain seq x y z
N MET A 1 -79.36 2.56 -60.75
CA MET A 1 -80.71 3.14 -60.68
C MET A 1 -81.19 3.06 -59.23
N PHE A 2 -81.70 4.18 -58.71
CA PHE A 2 -82.29 4.39 -57.36
C PHE A 2 -81.28 4.39 -56.19
N LYS A 3 -81.28 5.31 -55.21
CA LYS A 3 -82.06 6.52 -54.88
C LYS A 3 -81.21 7.22 -53.79
N LEU A 4 -80.75 8.45 -53.99
CA LEU A 4 -81.22 9.68 -53.32
C LEU A 4 -81.92 9.53 -51.95
N MET A 5 -81.57 10.45 -51.04
CA MET A 5 -82.26 10.91 -49.81
C MET A 5 -81.61 10.46 -48.49
N LEU A 6 -81.50 11.25 -47.42
CA LEU A 6 -81.78 12.67 -47.11
C LEU A 6 -81.48 12.78 -45.59
N GLN A 7 -80.77 13.83 -45.13
CA GLN A 7 -80.92 14.49 -43.81
C GLN A 7 -80.70 13.69 -42.50
N THR A 8 -80.48 14.24 -41.30
CA THR A 8 -79.68 15.36 -40.77
C THR A 8 -79.53 15.06 -39.26
N THR A 9 -78.41 15.47 -38.66
CA THR A 9 -78.22 15.87 -37.24
C THR A 9 -78.26 14.85 -36.09
N LEU A 10 -77.09 14.81 -35.42
CA LEU A 10 -76.85 14.98 -33.97
C LEU A 10 -77.28 13.85 -33.02
N LEU A 11 -76.31 13.21 -32.36
CA LEU A 11 -76.17 13.36 -30.91
C LEU A 11 -74.77 12.96 -30.43
N LEU A 12 -74.31 13.75 -29.47
CA LEU A 12 -73.03 13.77 -28.77
C LEU A 12 -72.97 12.68 -27.68
N SER A 13 -71.84 11.96 -27.55
CA SER A 13 -71.30 11.36 -26.29
C SER A 13 -70.19 10.35 -26.67
N ALA A 14 -68.93 10.57 -26.30
CA ALA A 14 -68.28 10.34 -25.01
C ALA A 14 -67.40 9.07 -25.04
N GLY A 15 -66.16 9.18 -24.56
CA GLY A 15 -65.17 8.09 -24.45
C GLY A 15 -64.24 8.06 -25.67
N VAL A 16 -62.92 8.15 -25.55
CA VAL A 16 -62.07 7.44 -24.59
C VAL A 16 -60.82 8.28 -24.31
N THR A 17 -60.64 8.71 -23.06
CA THR A 17 -59.32 9.09 -22.55
C THR A 17 -58.54 7.82 -22.29
N MET A 18 -57.60 7.49 -23.18
CA MET A 18 -56.61 6.43 -22.95
C MET A 18 -55.67 6.88 -21.83
N ALA A 19 -56.01 6.53 -20.60
CA ALA A 19 -55.09 6.63 -19.47
C ALA A 19 -53.94 5.64 -19.69
N GLN A 20 -52.79 6.14 -20.13
CA GLN A 20 -51.54 5.39 -20.12
C GLN A 20 -51.17 5.15 -18.65
N THR A 21 -51.32 3.91 -18.20
CA THR A 21 -50.75 3.44 -16.94
C THR A 21 -49.23 3.31 -17.13
N PRO A 22 -48.38 4.02 -16.35
CA PRO A 22 -46.96 3.71 -16.34
C PRO A 22 -46.79 2.33 -15.68
N ALA A 23 -46.29 1.36 -16.45
CA ALA A 23 -45.89 0.08 -15.91
C ALA A 23 -44.81 0.28 -14.83
N PRO A 24 -44.92 -0.33 -13.65
CA PRO A 24 -43.89 -0.24 -12.64
C PRO A 24 -42.75 -1.20 -13.05
N THR A 25 -41.68 -0.66 -13.62
CA THR A 25 -40.44 -1.40 -13.86
C THR A 25 -39.73 -1.63 -12.53
N VAL A 26 -40.19 -2.61 -11.74
CA VAL A 26 -39.57 -3.01 -10.47
C VAL A 26 -38.74 -4.28 -10.70
N ALA A 27 -37.59 -4.18 -11.37
CA ALA A 27 -36.64 -5.29 -11.47
C ALA A 27 -35.23 -4.85 -11.93
N GLN A 28 -34.55 -3.95 -11.23
CA GLN A 28 -33.14 -3.61 -11.50
C GLN A 28 -32.15 -3.50 -10.30
N PRO A 29 -32.53 -3.61 -8.99
CA PRO A 29 -31.54 -3.48 -7.92
C PRO A 29 -30.61 -4.72 -7.73
N ALA A 30 -31.11 -5.94 -7.94
CA ALA A 30 -30.34 -7.14 -7.60
C ALA A 30 -29.20 -7.45 -8.59
N VAL A 31 -29.42 -7.25 -9.89
CA VAL A 31 -28.43 -7.52 -10.94
C VAL A 31 -27.25 -6.55 -10.88
N THR A 32 -27.51 -5.30 -10.48
CA THR A 32 -26.49 -4.26 -10.30
C THR A 32 -25.67 -4.47 -9.03
N ALA A 33 -26.29 -4.91 -7.94
CA ALA A 33 -25.59 -5.23 -6.70
C ALA A 33 -24.66 -6.47 -6.84
N ALA A 34 -25.09 -7.52 -7.54
CA ALA A 34 -24.23 -8.68 -7.81
C ALA A 34 -23.02 -8.31 -8.69
N SER A 35 -23.24 -7.46 -9.71
CA SER A 35 -22.16 -6.90 -10.54
C SER A 35 -21.18 -6.05 -9.72
N GLN A 36 -21.67 -5.23 -8.77
CA GLN A 36 -20.81 -4.46 -7.88
C GLN A 36 -19.93 -5.35 -7.02
N VAL A 37 -20.49 -6.38 -6.38
CA VAL A 37 -19.73 -7.33 -5.56
C VAL A 37 -18.66 -8.06 -6.40
N ALA A 38 -18.96 -8.41 -7.65
CA ALA A 38 -17.98 -9.01 -8.55
C ALA A 38 -16.82 -8.06 -8.87
N ARG A 39 -17.09 -6.77 -9.08
CA ARG A 39 -16.05 -5.73 -9.26
C ARG A 39 -15.21 -5.55 -8.00
N ASP A 40 -15.84 -5.40 -6.84
CA ASP A 40 -15.15 -5.26 -5.56
C ASP A 40 -14.24 -6.47 -5.28
N ASN A 41 -14.69 -7.69 -5.59
CA ASN A 41 -13.87 -8.89 -5.49
C ASN A 41 -12.62 -8.83 -6.40
N ALA A 42 -12.73 -8.28 -7.61
CA ALA A 42 -11.59 -8.14 -8.51
C ALA A 42 -10.57 -7.12 -7.97
N HIS A 43 -11.04 -5.98 -7.46
CA HIS A 43 -10.20 -4.97 -6.81
C HIS A 43 -9.50 -5.52 -5.56
N ILE A 44 -10.25 -6.16 -4.66
CA ILE A 44 -9.69 -6.79 -3.46
C ILE A 44 -8.60 -7.82 -3.80
N ARG A 45 -8.79 -8.65 -4.84
CA ARG A 45 -7.76 -9.61 -5.27
C ARG A 45 -6.48 -8.91 -5.73
N HIS A 46 -6.61 -7.79 -6.44
CA HIS A 46 -5.48 -6.99 -6.87
C HIS A 46 -4.76 -6.38 -5.66
N ASP A 47 -5.49 -5.79 -4.72
CA ASP A 47 -4.92 -5.16 -3.53
C ASP A 47 -4.25 -6.18 -2.60
N VAL A 48 -4.82 -7.38 -2.46
CA VAL A 48 -4.19 -8.51 -1.76
C VAL A 48 -2.84 -8.87 -2.39
N LYS A 49 -2.73 -8.85 -3.73
CA LYS A 49 -1.47 -9.13 -4.43
C LYS A 49 -0.43 -8.05 -4.13
N ASN A 50 -0.82 -6.77 -4.16
CA ASN A 50 0.07 -5.65 -3.86
C ASN A 50 0.55 -5.71 -2.41
N VAL A 51 -0.37 -5.82 -1.44
CA VAL A 51 -0.01 -5.96 -0.01
C VAL A 51 0.91 -7.16 0.24
N ARG A 52 0.78 -8.24 -0.54
CA ARG A 52 1.70 -9.39 -0.43
C ARG A 52 3.08 -9.08 -0.99
N GLN A 53 3.16 -8.30 -2.06
CA GLN A 53 4.41 -7.85 -2.65
C GLN A 53 5.14 -6.89 -1.69
N ASP A 54 4.47 -5.86 -1.21
CA ASP A 54 5.01 -4.88 -0.27
C ASP A 54 5.50 -5.55 1.03
N ARG A 55 4.77 -6.57 1.51
CA ARG A 55 5.22 -7.40 2.65
C ARG A 55 6.57 -8.07 2.42
N ARG A 56 6.86 -8.49 1.18
CA ARG A 56 8.12 -9.16 0.84
C ARG A 56 9.26 -8.15 0.76
N GLU A 57 8.99 -6.99 0.18
CA GLU A 57 9.94 -5.87 0.06
C GLU A 57 10.34 -5.38 1.45
N VAL A 58 9.39 -5.00 2.31
CA VAL A 58 9.67 -4.59 3.71
C VAL A 58 10.43 -5.68 4.49
N ALA A 59 10.15 -6.96 4.22
CA ALA A 59 10.87 -8.05 4.86
C ALA A 59 12.31 -8.22 4.34
N GLN A 60 12.57 -7.84 3.09
CA GLN A 60 13.90 -7.78 2.49
C GLN A 60 14.70 -6.60 3.06
N ASP A 61 14.12 -5.40 3.08
CA ASP A 61 14.78 -4.20 3.63
C ASP A 61 15.18 -4.43 5.10
N HIS A 62 14.30 -5.08 5.86
CA HIS A 62 14.60 -5.49 7.23
C HIS A 62 15.78 -6.48 7.34
N ARG A 63 16.04 -7.32 6.34
CA ARG A 63 17.21 -8.20 6.31
C ARG A 63 18.48 -7.43 5.99
N GLU A 64 18.41 -6.51 5.03
CA GLU A 64 19.53 -5.64 4.63
C GLU A 64 19.98 -4.78 5.80
N VAL A 65 19.05 -4.06 6.44
CA VAL A 65 19.29 -3.29 7.68
C VAL A 65 19.88 -4.13 8.83
N ARG A 66 19.62 -5.45 8.86
CA ARG A 66 20.25 -6.36 9.84
C ARG A 66 21.68 -6.74 9.45
N GLN A 67 21.96 -6.92 8.17
CA GLN A 67 23.30 -7.17 7.65
C GLN A 67 24.20 -5.96 7.89
N ASP A 68 23.73 -4.76 7.54
CA ASP A 68 24.48 -3.51 7.74
C ASP A 68 24.81 -3.27 9.23
N LYS A 69 23.89 -3.62 10.14
CA LYS A 69 24.17 -3.61 11.59
C LYS A 69 25.30 -4.54 11.98
N GLN A 70 25.39 -5.71 11.37
CA GLN A 70 26.43 -6.68 11.66
C GLN A 70 27.78 -6.21 11.12
N GLU A 71 27.81 -5.64 9.93
CA GLU A 71 29.00 -5.03 9.32
C GLU A 71 29.51 -3.85 10.15
N LEU A 72 28.62 -2.91 10.48
CA LEU A 72 28.93 -1.79 11.39
C LEU A 72 29.49 -2.28 12.74
N ALA A 73 28.96 -3.37 13.29
CA ALA A 73 29.48 -3.94 14.52
C ALA A 73 30.89 -4.52 14.35
N GLN A 74 31.23 -5.05 13.17
CA GLN A 74 32.59 -5.49 12.86
C GLN A 74 33.55 -4.31 12.77
N ASP A 75 33.16 -3.21 12.13
CA ASP A 75 34.02 -2.03 12.00
C ASP A 75 34.21 -1.28 13.31
N VAL A 76 33.19 -1.26 14.17
CA VAL A 76 33.34 -0.79 15.56
C VAL A 76 34.38 -1.63 16.31
N ARG A 77 34.31 -2.97 16.24
CA ARG A 77 35.32 -3.84 16.86
C ARG A 77 36.71 -3.64 16.27
N LYS A 78 36.82 -3.43 14.96
CA LYS A 78 38.09 -3.12 14.27
C LYS A 78 38.69 -1.82 14.80
N ARG A 79 37.87 -0.76 14.94
CA ARG A 79 38.27 0.52 15.53
C ARG A 79 38.77 0.34 16.98
N GLU A 80 38.06 -0.41 17.80
CA GLU A 80 38.45 -0.69 19.20
C GLU A 80 39.80 -1.42 19.27
N ARG A 81 40.02 -2.43 18.42
CA ARG A 81 41.31 -3.12 18.34
C ARG A 81 42.45 -2.17 17.96
N LEU A 82 42.21 -1.26 17.02
CA LEU A 82 43.20 -0.24 16.63
C LEU A 82 43.47 0.72 17.80
N GLN A 83 42.44 1.18 18.51
CA GLN A 83 42.61 2.01 19.70
C GLN A 83 43.47 1.33 20.77
N HIS A 84 43.22 0.04 21.05
CA HIS A 84 44.05 -0.69 21.99
C HIS A 84 45.50 -0.86 21.53
N ALA A 85 45.71 -1.10 20.23
CA ALA A 85 47.06 -1.21 19.67
C ALA A 85 47.81 0.13 19.74
N GLU A 86 47.13 1.25 19.46
CA GLU A 86 47.64 2.61 19.59
C GLU A 86 48.05 2.89 21.03
N ASN A 87 47.18 2.63 22.00
CA ASN A 87 47.46 2.83 23.42
C ASN A 87 48.69 2.03 23.89
N ARG A 88 48.89 0.82 23.36
CA ARG A 88 50.09 0.01 23.65
C ARG A 88 51.35 0.63 23.04
N ALA A 89 51.29 1.11 21.80
CA ALA A 89 52.43 1.76 21.16
C ALA A 89 52.83 3.05 21.89
N VAL A 90 51.84 3.87 22.27
CA VAL A 90 52.06 5.07 23.11
C VAL A 90 52.71 4.71 24.44
N LYS A 91 52.19 3.67 25.13
CA LYS A 91 52.76 3.21 26.41
C LYS A 91 54.19 2.69 26.27
N ALA A 92 54.53 2.11 25.12
CA ALA A 92 55.87 1.64 24.82
C ALA A 92 56.83 2.76 24.36
N GLY A 93 56.34 4.01 24.22
CA GLY A 93 57.13 5.13 23.69
C GLY A 93 57.36 5.08 22.17
N ASP A 94 56.69 4.17 21.46
CA ASP A 94 56.80 4.04 20.00
C ASP A 94 55.82 5.01 19.30
N ALA A 95 56.23 6.28 19.24
CA ALA A 95 55.43 7.34 18.62
C ALA A 95 55.19 7.10 17.12
N ALA A 96 56.14 6.51 16.41
CA ALA A 96 56.02 6.26 14.98
C ALA A 96 54.95 5.20 14.68
N SER A 97 54.89 4.12 15.46
CA SER A 97 53.81 3.13 15.34
C SER A 97 52.48 3.69 15.81
N ALA A 98 52.45 4.45 16.91
CA ALA A 98 51.22 5.08 17.40
C ALA A 98 50.58 5.96 16.31
N ALA A 99 51.34 6.85 15.68
CA ALA A 99 50.85 7.73 14.61
C ALA A 99 50.27 6.95 13.40
N ARG A 100 50.92 5.85 13.00
CA ARG A 100 50.40 5.00 11.90
C ARG A 100 49.09 4.30 12.27
N ILE A 101 48.97 3.85 13.53
CA ILE A 101 47.75 3.17 14.01
C ILE A 101 46.63 4.19 14.17
N GLU A 102 46.91 5.38 14.70
CA GLU A 102 45.98 6.50 14.82
C GLU A 102 45.36 6.84 13.46
N GLN A 103 46.18 7.02 12.41
CA GLN A 103 45.68 7.28 11.06
C GLN A 103 44.73 6.18 10.55
N ARG A 104 45.03 4.91 10.84
CA ARG A 104 44.13 3.80 10.47
C ARG A 104 42.85 3.82 11.31
N ARG A 105 42.95 4.11 12.61
CA ARG A 105 41.82 4.19 13.54
C ARG A 105 40.88 5.32 13.13
N GLU A 106 41.40 6.49 12.76
CA GLU A 106 40.62 7.64 12.30
C GLU A 106 39.87 7.34 11.00
N LYS A 107 40.50 6.64 10.03
CA LYS A 107 39.83 6.18 8.81
C LYS A 107 38.64 5.29 9.13
N VAL A 108 38.85 4.23 9.91
CA VAL A 108 37.76 3.33 10.34
C VAL A 108 36.72 4.09 11.18
N ALA A 109 37.13 5.05 11.99
CA ALA A 109 36.20 5.90 12.73
C ALA A 109 35.33 6.79 11.83
N GLY A 110 35.87 7.22 10.69
CA GLY A 110 35.14 7.91 9.61
C GLY A 110 34.10 7.00 8.98
N GLU A 111 34.51 5.83 8.50
CA GLU A 111 33.63 4.79 7.92
C GLU A 111 32.47 4.46 8.87
N VAL A 112 32.77 4.09 10.13
CA VAL A 112 31.76 3.82 11.17
C VAL A 112 30.77 4.98 11.38
N ARG A 113 31.21 6.24 11.22
CA ARG A 113 30.32 7.41 11.35
C ARG A 113 29.41 7.56 10.14
N GLN A 114 29.90 7.25 8.95
CA GLN A 114 29.13 7.26 7.71
C GLN A 114 28.10 6.13 7.72
N ASP A 115 28.52 4.89 7.99
CA ASP A 115 27.62 3.72 8.04
C ASP A 115 26.51 3.90 9.06
N LYS A 116 26.80 4.55 10.20
CA LYS A 116 25.77 4.90 11.21
C LYS A 116 24.72 5.87 10.70
N ARG A 117 25.10 6.80 9.82
CA ARG A 117 24.17 7.75 9.21
C ARG A 117 23.31 7.04 8.18
N GLU A 118 23.93 6.29 7.28
CA GLU A 118 23.27 5.49 6.23
C GLU A 118 22.26 4.52 6.87
N LEU A 119 22.68 3.71 7.83
CA LEU A 119 21.81 2.84 8.61
C LEU A 119 20.67 3.58 9.33
N GLY A 120 20.89 4.85 9.68
CA GLY A 120 19.86 5.71 10.24
C GLY A 120 18.81 6.14 9.22
N HIS A 121 19.20 6.35 7.97
CA HIS A 121 18.31 6.62 6.84
C HIS A 121 17.53 5.36 6.46
N ASP A 122 18.20 4.22 6.27
CA ASP A 122 17.54 2.96 5.86
C ASP A 122 16.48 2.54 6.88
N ARG A 123 16.78 2.69 8.18
CA ARG A 123 15.80 2.41 9.23
C ARG A 123 14.57 3.30 9.17
N LYS A 124 14.71 4.56 8.75
CA LYS A 124 13.57 5.48 8.61
C LYS A 124 12.75 5.12 7.39
N GLU A 125 13.39 4.77 6.28
CA GLU A 125 12.75 4.30 5.06
C GLU A 125 11.95 3.02 5.33
N THR A 126 12.58 1.98 5.91
CA THR A 126 11.86 0.76 6.29
C THR A 126 10.69 1.02 7.25
N ALA A 127 10.82 2.02 8.15
CA ALA A 127 9.73 2.39 9.05
C ALA A 127 8.56 3.06 8.32
N HIS A 128 8.87 3.88 7.31
CA HIS A 128 7.88 4.50 6.43
C HIS A 128 7.16 3.43 5.60
N ASP A 129 7.88 2.54 4.93
CA ASP A 129 7.30 1.48 4.09
C ASP A 129 6.42 0.55 4.92
N ARG A 130 6.83 0.28 6.17
CA ARG A 130 6.00 -0.47 7.12
C ARG A 130 4.71 0.26 7.48
N ALA A 131 4.75 1.59 7.60
CA ALA A 131 3.57 2.40 7.90
C ALA A 131 2.61 2.43 6.70
N GLU A 132 3.13 2.61 5.48
CA GLU A 132 2.36 2.52 4.24
C GLU A 132 1.69 1.16 4.10
N LEU A 133 2.45 0.08 4.28
CA LEU A 133 1.92 -1.28 4.27
C LEU A 133 0.84 -1.50 5.34
N SER A 134 0.96 -0.86 6.51
CA SER A 134 -0.09 -0.92 7.54
C SER A 134 -1.36 -0.20 7.08
N HIS A 135 -1.21 0.94 6.41
CA HIS A 135 -2.32 1.72 5.87
C HIS A 135 -3.04 0.97 4.74
N ASP A 136 -2.31 0.32 3.84
CA ASP A 136 -2.90 -0.44 2.74
C ASP A 136 -3.61 -1.70 3.21
N LYS A 137 -3.09 -2.35 4.26
CA LYS A 137 -3.82 -3.42 4.95
C LYS A 137 -5.14 -2.93 5.55
N ALA A 138 -5.16 -1.72 6.13
CA ALA A 138 -6.37 -1.15 6.72
C ALA A 138 -7.41 -0.81 5.64
N LYS A 139 -6.98 -0.21 4.52
CA LYS A 139 -7.84 0.01 3.33
C LYS A 139 -8.43 -1.29 2.82
N LEU A 140 -7.58 -2.30 2.59
CA LEU A 140 -8.02 -3.61 2.14
C LEU A 140 -9.05 -4.24 3.10
N ALA A 141 -8.83 -4.14 4.42
CA ALA A 141 -9.77 -4.64 5.41
C ALA A 141 -11.12 -3.91 5.34
N HIS A 142 -11.10 -2.59 5.15
CA HIS A 142 -12.29 -1.79 4.94
C HIS A 142 -13.06 -2.20 3.66
N ASP A 143 -12.36 -2.38 2.54
CA ASP A 143 -12.97 -2.76 1.27
C ASP A 143 -13.57 -4.17 1.33
N VAL A 144 -12.87 -5.09 1.99
CA VAL A 144 -13.40 -6.43 2.29
C VAL A 144 -14.67 -6.35 3.14
N HIS A 145 -14.69 -5.50 4.17
CA HIS A 145 -15.87 -5.32 5.02
C HIS A 145 -17.05 -4.75 4.23
N LYS A 146 -16.82 -3.70 3.43
CA LYS A 146 -17.84 -3.09 2.57
C LYS A 146 -18.43 -4.12 1.59
N ARG A 147 -17.57 -4.85 0.89
CA ARG A 147 -17.98 -5.91 -0.04
C ARG A 147 -18.79 -6.99 0.66
N ASN A 148 -18.41 -7.42 1.86
CA ASN A 148 -19.17 -8.40 2.64
C ASN A 148 -20.57 -7.88 3.01
N LYS A 149 -20.67 -6.61 3.40
CA LYS A 149 -21.95 -5.96 3.71
C LYS A 149 -22.85 -5.88 2.48
N ASP A 150 -22.30 -5.61 1.30
CA ASP A 150 -23.08 -5.54 0.06
C ASP A 150 -23.48 -6.93 -0.44
N ALA A 151 -22.62 -7.94 -0.28
CA ALA A 151 -22.94 -9.32 -0.58
C ALA A 151 -24.06 -9.88 0.33
N GLY A 152 -24.14 -9.47 1.59
CA GLY A 152 -25.21 -9.88 2.51
C GLY A 152 -26.59 -9.26 2.23
N LYS A 153 -26.70 -8.33 1.27
CA LYS A 153 -27.97 -7.74 0.82
C LYS A 153 -28.52 -8.38 -0.45
N LEU A 154 -27.77 -9.31 -1.04
CA LEU A 154 -28.16 -10.13 -2.20
C LEU A 154 -28.92 -11.37 -1.73
#